data_AF-A0A8I6A162-F1
#
_entry.id   AF-A0A8I6A162-F1
#
_cell.length_a   1.000
_cell.length_b   1.000
_cell.length_c   1.000
_cell.angle_alpha   90.00
_cell.angle_beta   90.00
_cell.angle_gamma   90.00
#
_symmetry.space_group_name_H-M   'P 1'
#
loop_
_entity.id
_entity.type
_entity.pdbx_description
1 polymer ?
#
loop_
_entity_poly.entity_id
_entity_poly.type
_entity_poly.pdbx_seq_one_letter_code
_entity_poly.pdbx_strand_id
1 'polypeptide(L)'
;MGLEDERKMLTGSGDPKEEEEEELVDPLTTVREHCEQLEKCVKARERLESCDRRVSSRSQTEEDCTEELFDFLHARDHCGPQTLQKLEVNMQSRLPQPRHWESEQLAVLLNICF
;
A
#
# COMPACT_ATOMS: atom_id res chain seq x y z
N MET A 1 -15.95 -43.63 3.83
CA MET A 1 -15.45 -43.58 5.23
C MET A 1 -13.93 -43.59 5.13
N GLY A 2 -13.16 -42.56 5.44
CA GLY A 2 -13.47 -41.26 6.03
C GLY A 2 -12.48 -40.21 5.51
N LEU A 3 -12.99 -38.99 5.32
CA LEU A 3 -12.24 -37.77 5.02
C LEU A 3 -12.47 -36.78 6.18
N GLU A 4 -12.59 -37.30 7.40
CA GLU A 4 -13.01 -36.54 8.58
C GLU A 4 -11.82 -36.06 9.44
N ASP A 5 -10.58 -36.39 9.06
CA ASP A 5 -9.41 -36.08 9.89
C ASP A 5 -8.79 -34.68 9.65
N GLU A 6 -9.16 -33.96 8.59
CA GLU A 6 -8.60 -32.61 8.35
C GLU A 6 -9.41 -31.47 8.97
N ARG A 7 -10.64 -31.71 9.46
CA ARG A 7 -11.49 -30.64 10.01
C ARG A 7 -11.16 -30.25 11.45
N LYS A 8 -10.28 -30.99 12.13
CA LYS A 8 -10.03 -30.85 13.58
C LYS A 8 -9.07 -29.73 13.99
N MET A 9 -8.48 -29.01 13.03
CA MET A 9 -7.51 -27.95 13.30
C MET A 9 -8.14 -26.54 13.44
N LEU A 10 -9.46 -26.39 13.24
CA LEU A 10 -10.08 -25.05 13.12
C LEU A 10 -10.92 -24.59 14.31
N THR A 11 -10.94 -25.31 15.43
CA THR A 11 -11.69 -24.85 16.62
C THR A 11 -10.89 -25.05 17.90
N GLY A 12 -9.80 -24.30 18.04
CA GLY A 12 -9.14 -24.05 19.31
C GLY A 12 -9.70 -22.77 19.92
N SER A 13 -10.60 -22.91 20.89
CA SER A 13 -11.16 -21.83 21.69
C SER A 13 -10.10 -21.25 22.64
N GLY A 14 -9.91 -19.93 22.58
CA GLY A 14 -9.18 -19.12 23.56
C GLY A 14 -9.89 -17.77 23.72
N ASP A 15 -10.19 -17.40 24.96
CA ASP A 15 -10.96 -16.26 25.48
C ASP A 15 -10.39 -14.87 25.07
N PRO A 16 -11.20 -13.79 25.04
CA PRO A 16 -10.93 -12.58 24.26
C PRO A 16 -9.96 -11.66 24.99
N LYS A 17 -8.76 -11.53 24.44
CA LYS A 17 -8.10 -10.24 24.42
C LYS A 17 -8.45 -9.63 23.08
N GLU A 18 -9.53 -8.83 23.05
CA GLU A 18 -9.65 -7.76 22.07
C GLU A 18 -8.50 -6.79 22.36
N GLU A 19 -7.29 -7.16 21.92
CA GLU A 19 -6.30 -6.18 21.55
C GLU A 19 -6.96 -5.42 20.41
N GLU A 20 -7.34 -4.18 20.69
CA GLU A 20 -7.77 -3.21 19.69
C GLU A 20 -6.62 -3.15 18.67
N GLU A 21 -6.72 -3.94 17.59
CA GLU A 21 -5.77 -3.87 16.48
C GLU A 21 -5.92 -2.45 15.93
N GLU A 22 -5.02 -1.56 16.35
CA GLU A 22 -4.86 -0.26 15.72
C GLU A 22 -4.66 -0.54 14.22
N GLU A 23 -5.64 -0.15 13.41
CA GLU A 23 -5.65 -0.37 11.97
C GLU A 23 -4.42 0.35 11.40
N LEU A 24 -3.34 -0.41 11.17
CA LEU A 24 -2.11 0.12 10.61
C LEU A 24 -2.39 0.49 9.15
N VAL A 25 -2.71 1.77 8.92
CA VAL A 25 -2.97 2.29 7.58
C VAL A 25 -1.65 2.38 6.82
N ASP A 26 -1.56 1.66 5.69
CA ASP A 26 -0.44 1.77 4.76
C ASP A 26 -0.36 3.20 4.19
N PRO A 27 0.74 3.94 4.39
CA PRO A 27 0.89 5.26 3.79
C PRO A 27 0.69 5.26 2.27
N LEU A 28 0.97 4.14 1.59
CA LEU A 28 0.75 3.99 0.16
C LEU A 28 -0.74 3.98 -0.21
N THR A 29 -1.63 3.39 0.59
CA THR A 29 -3.07 3.41 0.31
C THR A 29 -3.63 4.82 0.44
N THR A 30 -3.19 5.57 1.46
CA THR A 30 -3.55 6.98 1.66
C THR A 30 -3.14 7.83 0.46
N VAL A 31 -1.92 7.63 -0.07
CA VAL A 31 -1.46 8.33 -1.27
C VAL A 31 -2.26 7.94 -2.50
N ARG A 32 -2.57 6.66 -2.68
CA ARG A 32 -3.36 6.18 -3.81
C ARG A 32 -4.76 6.81 -3.81
N GLU A 33 -5.44 6.83 -2.67
CA GLU A 33 -6.75 7.47 -2.52
C GLU A 33 -6.71 8.96 -2.85
N HIS A 34 -5.68 9.68 -2.39
CA HIS A 34 -5.51 11.09 -2.73
C HIS A 34 -5.28 11.29 -4.23
N CYS A 35 -4.43 10.46 -4.83
CA CYS A 35 -4.15 10.49 -6.27
C CYS A 35 -5.36 10.17 -7.13
N GLU A 36 -6.28 9.32 -6.65
CA GLU A 36 -7.52 8.97 -7.35
C GLU A 36 -8.51 10.15 -7.46
N GLN A 37 -8.40 11.16 -6.59
CA GLN A 37 -9.23 12.37 -6.63
C GLN A 37 -8.78 13.37 -7.71
N LEU A 38 -7.61 13.19 -8.32
CA LEU A 38 -7.14 14.05 -9.40
C LEU A 38 -8.00 13.88 -10.65
N GLU A 39 -8.28 14.99 -11.35
CA GLU A 39 -9.17 15.02 -12.52
C GLU A 39 -8.82 13.96 -13.58
N LYS A 40 -7.52 13.75 -13.85
CA LYS A 40 -7.06 12.74 -14.82
C LYS A 40 -7.39 11.32 -14.38
N CYS A 41 -7.22 11.02 -13.09
CA CYS A 41 -7.52 9.71 -12.50
C CYS A 41 -9.04 9.48 -12.45
N VAL A 42 -9.81 10.50 -12.08
CA VAL A 42 -11.29 10.45 -12.07
C VAL A 42 -11.81 10.15 -13.48
N LYS A 43 -11.35 10.87 -14.50
CA LYS A 43 -11.75 10.63 -15.90
C LYS A 43 -11.36 9.24 -16.41
N ALA A 44 -10.16 8.77 -16.07
CA ALA A 44 -9.73 7.43 -16.44
C ALA A 44 -10.57 6.35 -15.74
N ARG A 45 -10.90 6.55 -14.46
CA ARG A 45 -11.81 5.67 -13.70
C ARG A 45 -13.21 5.64 -14.30
N GLU A 46 -13.77 6.79 -14.67
CA GLU A 46 -15.10 6.84 -15.32
C GLU A 46 -15.13 6.05 -16.63
N ARG A 47 -14.06 6.10 -17.42
CA ARG A 47 -13.91 5.30 -18.65
C ARG A 47 -13.84 3.81 -18.34
N LEU A 48 -13.05 3.42 -17.34
CA LEU A 48 -12.95 2.03 -16.87
C LEU A 48 -14.31 1.50 -16.42
N GLU A 49 -15.02 2.24 -15.55
CA GLU A 49 -16.36 1.83 -15.11
C GLU A 49 -17.37 1.76 -16.27
N SER A 50 -17.24 2.63 -17.27
CA SER A 50 -18.08 2.56 -18.47
C SER A 50 -17.79 1.30 -19.29
N CYS A 51 -16.52 0.88 -19.40
CA CYS A 51 -16.15 -0.38 -20.02
C CYS A 51 -16.68 -1.57 -19.21
N ASP A 52 -16.50 -1.56 -17.89
CA ASP A 52 -17.00 -2.62 -17.00
C ASP A 52 -18.51 -2.81 -17.13
N ARG A 53 -19.28 -1.71 -17.22
CA ARG A 53 -20.74 -1.78 -17.48
C ARG A 53 -21.06 -2.41 -18.84
N ARG A 54 -20.25 -2.15 -19.87
CA ARG A 54 -20.45 -2.69 -21.22
C ARG A 54 -20.10 -4.18 -21.27
N VAL A 55 -18.98 -4.58 -20.68
CA VAL A 55 -18.56 -5.99 -20.59
C VAL A 55 -19.53 -6.79 -19.72
N SER A 56 -19.93 -6.28 -18.56
CA SER A 56 -20.90 -6.96 -17.67
C SER A 56 -22.31 -7.06 -18.26
N SER A 57 -22.71 -6.13 -19.14
CA SER A 57 -24.02 -6.20 -19.82
C SER A 57 -24.09 -7.29 -20.91
N ARG A 58 -22.95 -7.82 -21.35
CA ARG A 58 -22.87 -8.80 -22.43
C ARG A 58 -22.63 -10.19 -21.85
N SER A 59 -23.47 -11.15 -22.23
CA SER A 59 -23.33 -12.54 -21.78
C SER A 59 -22.13 -13.26 -22.41
N GLN A 60 -21.67 -12.80 -23.57
CA GLN A 60 -20.51 -13.33 -24.26
C GLN A 60 -19.88 -12.21 -25.11
N THR A 61 -18.69 -11.77 -24.75
CA THR A 61 -17.95 -10.70 -25.42
C THR A 61 -16.45 -11.02 -25.38
N GLU A 62 -15.73 -10.71 -26.45
CA GLU A 62 -14.26 -10.78 -26.50
C GLU A 62 -13.61 -9.46 -26.04
N GLU A 63 -14.43 -8.46 -25.72
CA GLU A 63 -13.99 -7.18 -25.19
C GLU A 63 -13.49 -7.33 -23.75
N ASP A 64 -12.31 -6.78 -23.48
CA ASP A 64 -11.74 -6.60 -22.14
C ASP A 64 -11.48 -5.11 -21.86
N CYS A 65 -11.40 -4.75 -20.58
CA CYS A 65 -11.15 -3.37 -20.13
C CYS A 65 -9.68 -3.14 -19.73
N THR A 66 -8.74 -3.93 -20.31
CA THR A 66 -7.33 -3.83 -19.92
C THR A 66 -6.70 -2.51 -20.35
N GLU A 67 -7.11 -1.95 -21.49
CA GLU A 67 -6.67 -0.64 -21.97
C GLU A 67 -7.06 0.48 -20.97
N GLU A 68 -8.35 0.55 -20.58
CA GLU A 68 -8.82 1.54 -19.61
C GLU A 68 -8.19 1.35 -18.23
N LEU A 69 -7.91 0.10 -17.84
CA LEU A 69 -7.20 -0.19 -16.61
C LEU A 69 -5.76 0.34 -16.65
N PHE A 70 -5.04 0.13 -17.75
CA PHE A 70 -3.68 0.67 -17.91
C PHE A 70 -3.68 2.20 -17.97
N ASP A 71 -4.66 2.83 -18.61
CA ASP A 71 -4.84 4.29 -18.59
C ASP A 71 -5.01 4.83 -17.16
N PHE A 72 -5.86 4.18 -16.35
CA PHE A 72 -6.08 4.54 -14.95
C PHE A 72 -4.82 4.35 -14.09
N LEU A 73 -4.15 3.20 -14.23
CA LEU A 73 -2.89 2.92 -13.54
C LEU A 73 -1.81 3.94 -13.90
N HIS A 74 -1.66 4.26 -15.19
CA HIS A 74 -0.70 5.24 -15.66
C HIS A 74 -0.96 6.63 -15.07
N ALA A 75 -2.21 7.07 -15.01
CA ALA A 75 -2.59 8.34 -14.40
C ALA A 75 -2.27 8.37 -12.89
N ARG A 76 -2.56 7.30 -12.17
CA ARG A 76 -2.31 7.18 -10.72
C ARG A 76 -0.82 7.09 -10.40
N ASP A 77 -0.07 6.29 -11.14
CA ASP A 77 1.37 6.07 -10.91
C ASP A 77 2.18 7.31 -11.25
N HIS A 78 1.67 8.22 -12.09
CA HIS A 78 2.29 9.53 -12.30
C HIS A 78 2.16 10.46 -11.07
N CYS A 79 1.16 10.24 -10.21
CA CYS A 79 0.92 11.01 -8.98
C CYS A 79 1.70 10.47 -7.77
N GLY A 80 1.89 9.14 -7.69
CA GLY A 80 2.57 8.46 -6.57
C GLY A 80 3.96 9.01 -6.22
N PRO A 81 4.91 9.14 -7.17
CA PRO A 81 6.29 9.56 -6.88
C PRO A 81 6.38 10.94 -6.24
N GLN A 82 5.51 11.87 -6.65
CA GLN A 82 5.50 13.25 -6.14
C GLN A 82 4.91 13.33 -4.72
N THR A 83 4.03 12.39 -4.38
CA THR A 83 3.28 12.39 -3.12
C THR A 83 3.96 11.53 -2.06
N LEU A 84 4.58 10.41 -2.45
CA LEU A 84 5.41 9.58 -1.56
C LEU A 84 6.67 10.33 -1.10
N GLN A 85 7.34 11.06 -2.01
CA GLN A 85 8.46 11.93 -1.63
C GLN A 85 8.06 12.97 -0.57
N LYS A 86 6.82 13.50 -0.63
CA LYS A 86 6.31 14.42 0.41
C LYS A 86 6.12 13.71 1.75
N LEU A 87 5.68 12.45 1.76
CA LEU A 87 5.53 11.68 3.00
C LEU A 87 6.87 11.26 3.59
N GLU A 88 7.85 10.82 2.78
CA GLU A 88 9.21 10.54 3.24
C GLU A 88 9.88 11.79 3.83
N VAL A 89 9.76 12.95 3.17
CA VAL A 89 10.30 14.21 3.73
C VAL A 89 9.56 14.62 5.03
N ASN A 90 8.25 14.34 5.15
CA ASN A 90 7.45 14.60 6.35
C ASN A 90 7.72 13.60 7.50
N MET A 91 8.27 12.42 7.19
CA MET A 91 8.78 11.47 8.17
C MET A 91 10.19 11.85 8.62
N GLN A 92 11.05 12.33 7.71
CA GLN A 92 12.38 12.87 8.02
C GLN A 92 12.33 14.13 8.91
N SER A 93 11.25 14.92 8.85
CA SER A 93 11.03 16.07 9.73
C SER A 93 10.48 15.71 11.12
N ARG A 94 10.00 14.46 11.31
CA ARG A 94 9.49 13.91 12.57
C ARG A 94 10.42 12.89 13.22
N LEU A 95 11.38 12.34 12.48
CA LEU A 95 12.50 11.59 13.03
C LEU A 95 13.34 12.55 13.88
N PRO A 96 13.67 12.22 15.15
CA PRO A 96 14.70 12.94 15.85
C PRO A 96 15.95 12.82 14.99
N GLN A 97 16.42 13.97 14.49
CA GLN A 97 17.73 14.07 13.86
C GLN A 97 18.72 13.29 14.72
N PRO A 98 19.61 12.45 14.15
CA PRO A 98 20.65 11.78 14.92
C PRO A 98 21.60 12.85 15.46
N ARG A 99 21.20 13.45 16.58
CA ARG A 99 22.08 14.24 17.41
C ARG A 99 22.92 13.19 18.14
N HIS A 100 24.19 13.12 17.76
CA HIS A 100 25.26 12.83 18.73
C HIS A 100 25.64 11.35 18.98
N TRP A 101 25.80 10.49 17.96
CA TRP A 101 26.45 9.17 18.16
C TRP A 101 27.69 8.88 17.28
N GLU A 102 27.99 9.69 16.27
CA GLU A 102 29.16 9.44 15.39
C GLU A 102 30.50 9.94 15.97
N SER A 103 30.50 10.72 17.05
CA SER A 103 31.75 11.18 17.68
C SER A 103 32.36 10.19 18.69
N GLU A 104 31.59 9.31 19.33
CA GLU A 104 32.15 8.33 20.27
C GLU A 104 32.63 7.04 19.58
N GLN A 105 32.02 6.62 18.47
CA GLN A 105 32.50 5.46 17.71
C GLN A 105 33.82 5.73 16.99
N LEU A 106 34.06 6.97 16.51
CA LEU A 106 35.35 7.36 15.96
C LEU A 106 36.45 7.43 17.03
N ALA A 107 36.13 7.79 18.28
CA ALA A 107 37.10 7.80 19.38
C ALA A 107 37.53 6.38 19.79
N VAL A 108 36.64 5.38 19.68
CA VAL A 108 36.95 3.96 19.92
C VAL A 108 37.77 3.39 18.75
N LEU A 109 37.42 3.72 17.50
CA LEU A 109 38.14 3.25 16.32
C LEU A 109 39.54 3.88 16.15
N LEU A 110 39.77 5.11 16.62
CA LEU A 110 41.09 5.74 16.61
C LEU A 110 42.01 5.33 17.78
N ASN A 111 41.50 4.71 18.86
CA ASN A 111 42.33 4.26 20.00
C ASN A 111 42.71 2.77 19.97
N ILE A 112 42.37 2.03 18.91
CA ILE A 112 42.76 0.62 18.75
C ILE A 112 44.05 0.47 17.90
N CYS A 113 44.63 1.59 17.41
CA CYS A 113 45.88 1.60 16.63
C CYS A 113 47.07 2.30 17.31
N PHE A 114 47.17 2.29 18.65
CA PHE A 114 48.41 2.61 19.36
C PHE A 114 48.79 1.52 20.35
#